data_AF-A0A9D4CAC9-F1
#
_entry.id   AF-A0A9D4CAC9-F1
#
_cell.length_a   1.000
_cell.length_b   1.000
_cell.length_c   1.000
_cell.angle_alpha   90.00
_cell.angle_beta   90.00
_cell.angle_gamma   90.00
#
_symmetry.space_group_name_H-M   'P 1'
#
loop_
_entity.id
_entity.type
_entity.pdbx_description
1 polymer ?
#
loop_
_entity_poly.entity_id
_entity_poly.type
_entity_poly.pdbx_seq_one_letter_code
_entity_poly.pdbx_strand_id
1 'polypeptide(L)'
;MSTLIIFIIICIEFLSHHIQSNKHINNISLEPDDEIKQPLFADDATYILNDNSDSFYIIIESLTLFRKTSSLKINKNKCTVLRVGKLKQSNVHHQKEMKFILTSDEATTLEITFINNETF
;
A
#
# COMPACT_ATOMS: atom_id res chain seq x y z
N MET A 1 -14.84 -17.70 17.59
CA MET A 1 -13.57 -17.20 17.00
C MET A 1 -13.69 -16.92 15.51
N SER A 2 -14.34 -17.79 14.72
CA SER A 2 -14.50 -17.66 13.26
C SER A 2 -15.26 -16.42 12.77
N THR A 3 -16.28 -15.96 13.49
CA THR A 3 -17.11 -14.81 13.08
C THR A 3 -16.36 -13.47 13.12
N LEU A 4 -15.41 -13.30 14.04
CA LEU A 4 -14.63 -12.07 14.19
C LEU A 4 -13.66 -11.87 13.01
N ILE A 5 -13.10 -12.96 12.50
CA ILE A 5 -12.17 -12.96 11.36
C ILE A 5 -12.91 -12.51 10.08
N ILE A 6 -14.11 -13.05 9.86
CA ILE A 6 -14.94 -12.67 8.70
C ILE A 6 -15.29 -11.18 8.74
N PHE A 7 -15.64 -10.65 9.92
CA PHE A 7 -15.95 -9.23 10.09
C PHE A 7 -14.76 -8.33 9.73
N ILE A 8 -13.55 -8.67 10.18
CA ILE A 8 -12.34 -7.90 9.86
C ILE A 8 -12.06 -7.92 8.36
N ILE A 9 -12.19 -9.08 7.70
CA ILE A 9 -12.02 -9.20 6.25
C ILE A 9 -13.01 -8.32 5.50
N ILE A 10 -14.28 -8.29 5.92
CA ILE A 10 -15.29 -7.40 5.31
C ILE A 10 -14.91 -5.92 5.48
N CYS A 11 -14.44 -5.50 6.66
CA CYS A 11 -14.00 -4.12 6.86
C CYS A 11 -12.80 -3.76 5.97
N ILE A 12 -11.84 -4.68 5.80
CA ILE A 12 -10.70 -4.50 4.90
C ILE A 12 -11.17 -4.42 3.44
N GLU A 13 -12.16 -5.20 3.05
CA GLU A 13 -12.77 -5.15 1.71
C GLU A 13 -13.40 -3.79 1.43
N PHE A 14 -14.16 -3.21 2.39
CA PHE A 14 -14.70 -1.87 2.26
C PHE A 14 -13.61 -0.79 2.12
N LEU A 15 -12.53 -0.90 2.89
CA LEU A 15 -11.36 -0.04 2.75
C LEU A 15 -10.72 -0.19 1.36
N SER A 16 -10.60 -1.42 0.89
CA SER A 16 -10.08 -1.74 -0.45
C SER A 16 -10.91 -1.06 -1.53
N HIS A 17 -12.22 -1.22 -1.48
CA HIS A 17 -13.15 -0.60 -2.42
C HIS A 17 -13.09 0.94 -2.36
N HIS A 18 -12.97 1.54 -1.17
CA HIS A 18 -12.78 2.98 -1.02
C HIS A 18 -11.48 3.48 -1.68
N ILE A 19 -10.39 2.73 -1.56
CA ILE A 19 -9.11 3.07 -2.18
C ILE A 19 -9.20 2.90 -3.71
N GLN A 20 -9.75 1.79 -4.19
CA GLN A 20 -9.84 1.50 -5.63
C GLN A 20 -10.78 2.45 -6.38
N SER A 21 -11.87 2.88 -5.75
CA SER A 21 -12.83 3.83 -6.34
C SER A 21 -12.31 5.27 -6.39
N ASN A 22 -11.19 5.57 -5.71
CA ASN A 22 -10.63 6.90 -5.68
C ASN A 22 -9.78 7.17 -6.93
N LYS A 23 -10.35 7.91 -7.88
CA LYS A 23 -9.72 8.30 -9.16
C LYS A 23 -8.44 9.14 -9.00
N HIS A 24 -8.18 9.69 -7.82
CA HIS A 24 -6.94 10.44 -7.55
C HIS A 24 -5.77 9.52 -7.20
N ILE A 25 -6.02 8.22 -6.97
CA ILE A 25 -4.98 7.23 -6.73
C ILE A 25 -4.61 6.56 -8.05
N ASN A 26 -3.64 7.15 -8.73
CA ASN A 26 -3.17 6.64 -10.01
C ASN A 26 -2.58 5.23 -9.88
N ASN A 27 -2.89 4.36 -10.85
CA ASN A 27 -2.34 3.02 -11.05
C ASN A 27 -2.76 1.89 -10.08
N ILE A 28 -3.76 2.11 -9.22
CA ILE A 28 -4.37 1.00 -8.46
C ILE A 28 -5.38 0.23 -9.31
N SER A 29 -6.15 0.90 -10.17
CA SER A 29 -7.01 0.29 -11.17
C SER A 29 -6.53 0.72 -12.56
N LEU A 30 -6.21 -0.25 -13.42
CA LEU A 30 -5.91 -0.02 -14.83
C LEU A 30 -7.19 -0.15 -15.64
N GLU A 31 -7.90 0.95 -15.91
CA GLU A 31 -8.86 0.95 -17.01
C GLU A 31 -8.08 0.88 -18.34
N PRO A 32 -8.52 0.08 -19.34
CA PRO A 32 -9.77 -0.67 -19.46
C PRO A 32 -9.72 -2.15 -19.03
N ASP A 33 -8.58 -2.66 -18.56
CA ASP A 33 -8.36 -4.10 -18.29
C ASP A 33 -8.69 -4.55 -16.85
N ASP A 34 -9.26 -3.66 -16.02
CA ASP A 34 -9.67 -3.92 -14.62
C ASP A 34 -8.55 -4.54 -13.74
N GLU A 35 -7.27 -4.35 -14.09
CA GLU A 35 -6.18 -4.90 -13.29
C GLU A 35 -6.03 -4.11 -11.98
N ILE A 36 -6.34 -4.77 -10.88
CA ILE A 36 -6.20 -4.23 -9.52
C ILE A 36 -4.80 -4.51 -9.00
N LYS A 37 -3.99 -3.46 -8.82
CA LYS A 37 -2.62 -3.56 -8.28
C LYS A 37 -2.56 -3.42 -6.76
N GLN A 38 -3.48 -4.12 -6.09
CA GLN A 38 -3.61 -4.13 -4.63
C GLN A 38 -3.83 -5.57 -4.11
N PRO A 39 -2.76 -6.39 -4.00
CA PRO A 39 -2.85 -7.68 -3.34
C PRO A 39 -3.24 -7.52 -1.86
N LEU A 40 -4.32 -8.21 -1.45
CA LEU A 40 -4.77 -8.29 -0.07
C LEU A 40 -4.83 -9.75 0.37
N PHE A 41 -4.21 -10.07 1.50
CA PHE A 41 -4.29 -11.40 2.11
C PHE A 41 -4.32 -11.27 3.63
N ALA A 42 -5.46 -11.62 4.24
CA ALA A 42 -5.69 -11.44 5.66
C ALA A 42 -5.38 -10.00 6.11
N ASP A 43 -4.37 -9.78 6.95
CA ASP A 43 -3.89 -8.47 7.40
C ASP A 43 -2.77 -7.86 6.56
N ASP A 44 -2.19 -8.63 5.63
CA ASP A 44 -1.16 -8.14 4.72
C ASP A 44 -1.79 -7.45 3.50
N ALA A 45 -1.33 -6.23 3.24
CA ALA A 45 -1.77 -5.42 2.11
C ALA A 45 -0.56 -4.88 1.35
N THR A 46 -0.57 -5.06 0.04
CA THR A 46 0.44 -4.53 -0.88
C THR A 46 -0.21 -3.50 -1.80
N TYR A 47 0.49 -2.40 -2.06
CA TYR A 47 0.03 -1.35 -2.97
C TYR A 47 1.15 -1.03 -3.96
N ILE A 48 0.85 -1.11 -5.26
CA ILE A 48 1.78 -0.72 -6.32
C ILE A 48 1.34 0.64 -6.86
N LEU A 49 2.21 1.64 -6.73
CA LEU A 49 1.90 3.03 -7.02
C LEU A 49 2.87 3.61 -8.05
N ASN A 50 2.42 4.66 -8.72
CA ASN A 50 3.29 5.49 -9.55
C ASN A 50 4.21 6.39 -8.74
N ASP A 51 5.11 7.07 -9.45
CA ASP A 51 6.00 8.08 -8.91
C ASP A 51 5.31 9.36 -8.40
N ASN A 52 3.99 9.43 -8.50
CA ASN A 52 3.19 10.49 -7.91
C ASN A 52 3.10 10.36 -6.38
N SER A 53 3.63 11.35 -5.65
CA SER A 53 3.53 11.46 -4.20
C SER A 53 2.09 11.57 -3.69
N ASP A 54 1.18 12.12 -4.49
CA ASP A 54 -0.20 12.37 -4.08
C ASP A 54 -0.95 11.05 -3.87
N SER A 55 -0.76 10.07 -4.76
CA SER A 55 -1.34 8.72 -4.62
C SER A 55 -0.95 8.07 -3.30
N PHE A 56 0.33 8.16 -2.93
CA PHE A 56 0.82 7.62 -1.66
C PHE A 56 0.16 8.33 -0.48
N TYR A 57 0.08 9.66 -0.50
CA TYR A 57 -0.55 10.43 0.57
C TYR A 57 -2.04 10.08 0.77
N ILE A 58 -2.79 9.95 -0.32
CA ILE A 58 -4.22 9.62 -0.28
C ILE A 58 -4.47 8.24 0.32
N ILE A 59 -3.62 7.24 0.01
CA ILE A 59 -3.72 5.90 0.60
C ILE A 59 -3.50 5.98 2.11
N ILE A 60 -2.49 6.73 2.52
CA ILE A 60 -2.14 6.90 3.91
C ILE A 60 -3.25 7.61 4.68
N GLU A 61 -3.87 8.62 4.08
CA GLU A 61 -5.03 9.30 4.64
C GLU A 61 -6.20 8.34 4.81
N SER A 62 -6.48 7.53 3.78
CA SER A 62 -7.52 6.49 3.82
C SER A 62 -7.28 5.48 4.94
N LEU A 63 -6.04 5.01 5.08
CA LEU A 63 -5.65 4.09 6.14
C LEU A 63 -5.72 4.74 7.53
N THR A 64 -5.40 6.03 7.63
CA THR A 64 -5.49 6.80 8.87
C THR A 64 -6.94 7.01 9.28
N LEU A 65 -7.83 7.28 8.32
CA LEU A 65 -9.26 7.36 8.55
C LEU A 65 -9.81 6.01 9.00
N PHE A 66 -9.45 4.93 8.33
CA PHE A 66 -9.84 3.57 8.71
C PHE A 66 -9.34 3.19 10.11
N ARG A 67 -8.13 3.60 10.49
CA ARG A 67 -7.63 3.43 11.85
C ARG A 67 -8.51 4.11 12.89
N LYS A 68 -9.02 5.32 12.60
CA LYS A 68 -9.89 6.06 13.54
C LYS A 68 -11.22 5.33 13.76
N THR A 69 -11.76 4.65 12.75
CA THR A 69 -13.05 3.97 12.82
C THR A 69 -12.94 2.53 13.35
N SER A 70 -11.92 1.79 12.92
CA SER A 70 -11.73 0.38 13.27
C SER A 70 -10.89 0.15 14.53
N SER A 71 -10.19 1.18 15.01
CA SER A 71 -9.13 1.06 16.03
C SER A 71 -7.95 0.15 15.63
N LEU A 72 -7.90 -0.34 14.39
CA LEU A 72 -6.78 -1.11 13.86
C LEU A 72 -5.60 -0.19 13.56
N LYS A 73 -4.38 -0.67 13.78
CA LYS A 73 -3.15 0.11 13.60
C LYS A 73 -2.20 -0.62 12.67
N ILE A 74 -1.73 0.09 11.65
CA ILE A 74 -0.65 -0.39 10.78
C ILE A 74 0.59 -0.71 11.62
N ASN A 75 1.12 -1.90 11.42
CA ASN A 75 2.40 -2.29 11.99
C ASN A 75 3.56 -1.70 11.17
N LYS A 76 3.93 -0.46 11.48
CA LYS A 76 4.97 0.28 10.74
C LYS A 76 6.32 -0.45 10.65
N ASN A 77 6.65 -1.28 11.63
CA ASN A 77 7.90 -2.06 11.66
C ASN A 77 7.88 -3.25 10.69
N LYS A 78 6.71 -3.62 10.17
CA LYS A 78 6.55 -4.66 9.13
C LYS A 78 6.19 -4.08 7.76
N CYS A 79 5.92 -2.78 7.68
CA CYS A 79 5.54 -2.14 6.43
C CYS A 79 6.79 -1.56 5.74
N THR A 80 7.05 -2.11 4.56
CA THR A 80 8.18 -1.75 3.71
C THR A 80 7.69 -1.01 2.47
N VAL A 81 8.37 0.07 2.11
CA VAL A 81 8.17 0.80 0.86
C VAL A 81 9.38 0.56 -0.03
N LEU A 82 9.19 -0.21 -1.09
CA LEU A 82 10.19 -0.46 -2.11
C LEU A 82 10.11 0.64 -3.18
N ARG A 83 11.18 1.43 -3.32
CA ARG A 83 11.30 2.44 -4.38
C ARG A 83 11.92 1.80 -5.62
N VAL A 84 11.22 1.84 -6.74
CA VAL A 84 11.61 1.21 -8.01
C VAL A 84 11.90 2.27 -9.08
N GLY A 85 12.78 1.96 -10.03
CA GLY A 85 13.08 2.81 -11.18
C GLY A 85 13.68 4.18 -10.79
N LYS A 86 13.16 5.27 -11.38
CA LYS A 86 13.64 6.65 -11.16
C LYS A 86 13.58 7.09 -9.68
N LEU A 87 12.72 6.47 -8.87
CA LEU A 87 12.61 6.74 -7.43
C LEU A 87 13.76 6.14 -6.60
N LYS A 88 14.61 5.27 -7.18
CA LYS A 88 15.78 4.69 -6.52
C LYS A 88 16.76 5.76 -6.04
N GLN A 89 16.93 6.79 -6.85
CA GLN A 89 17.86 7.90 -6.59
C GLN A 89 17.17 9.13 -5.97
N SER A 90 15.84 9.08 -5.82
CA SER A 90 15.10 10.23 -5.34
C SER A 90 15.17 10.31 -3.81
N ASN A 91 15.61 11.46 -3.30
CA ASN A 91 15.52 11.81 -1.88
C ASN A 91 14.09 12.27 -1.54
N VAL A 92 13.07 11.67 -2.16
CA VAL A 92 11.67 12.03 -1.90
C VAL A 92 11.33 11.51 -0.51
N HIS A 93 11.50 12.38 0.47
CA HIS A 93 11.00 12.18 1.82
C HIS A 93 9.48 12.31 1.77
N HIS A 94 8.78 11.20 1.49
CA HIS A 94 7.36 11.10 1.75
C HIS A 94 7.14 11.23 3.27
N GLN A 95 6.92 12.46 3.73
CA GLN A 95 6.63 12.92 5.09
C GLN A 95 7.38 12.26 6.27
N LYS A 96 8.04 13.11 7.07
CA LYS A 96 8.70 12.84 8.35
C LYS A 96 7.85 12.08 9.40
N GLU A 97 6.53 11.99 9.22
CA GLU A 97 5.59 11.47 10.23
C GLU A 97 5.32 9.95 10.15
N MET A 98 5.76 9.29 9.08
CA MET A 98 5.60 7.85 8.94
C MET A 98 6.92 7.12 8.73
N LYS A 99 7.41 6.59 9.85
CA LYS A 99 8.58 5.70 9.93
C LYS A 99 8.28 4.32 9.30
N PHE A 100 8.01 4.28 8.00
CA PHE A 100 8.04 3.04 7.23
C PHE A 100 9.48 2.63 6.97
N ILE A 101 9.70 1.34 6.72
CA ILE A 101 11.00 0.86 6.26
C ILE A 101 11.11 1.23 4.78
N LEU A 102 11.99 2.18 4.45
CA LEU A 102 12.27 2.56 3.06
C LEU A 102 13.43 1.73 2.54
N THR A 103 13.25 1.12 1.38
CA THR A 103 14.29 0.33 0.70
C THR A 103 14.26 0.60 -0.79
N SER A 104 15.39 0.35 -1.44
CA SER A 104 15.54 0.41 -2.88
C SER A 104 16.16 -0.86 -3.46
N ASP A 105 16.41 -1.86 -2.62
CA ASP A 105 17.11 -3.09 -2.95
C ASP A 105 16.10 -4.23 -3.16
N GLU A 106 15.37 -4.59 -2.11
CA GLU A 106 14.37 -5.66 -2.17
C GLU A 106 13.22 -5.44 -1.17
N ALA A 107 12.07 -6.07 -1.43
CA ALA A 107 10.97 -6.22 -0.48
C ALA A 107 10.22 -7.53 -0.70
N THR A 108 9.74 -8.13 0.39
CA THR A 108 9.00 -9.39 0.36
C THR A 108 7.53 -9.16 0.71
N THR A 109 6.63 -9.77 -0.06
CA THR A 109 5.20 -9.84 0.24
C THR A 109 4.66 -11.19 -0.20
N LEU A 110 3.79 -11.81 0.62
CA LEU A 110 3.22 -13.14 0.34
C LEU A 110 4.28 -14.20 -0.01
N GLU A 111 5.42 -14.19 0.70
CA GLU A 111 6.59 -15.06 0.47
C GLU A 111 7.29 -14.86 -0.90
N ILE A 112 6.84 -13.89 -1.70
CA ILE A 112 7.46 -13.50 -2.96
C ILE A 112 8.37 -12.29 -2.71
N THR A 113 9.64 -12.40 -3.11
CA THR A 113 10.62 -11.32 -2.96
C THR A 113 10.84 -10.61 -4.28
N PHE A 114 10.63 -9.29 -4.26
CA PHE A 114 10.86 -8.39 -5.39
C PHE A 114 12.25 -7.77 -5.23
N ILE A 115 13.12 -7.99 -6.21
CA ILE A 115 14.50 -7.50 -6.21
C ILE A 115 14.64 -6.43 -7.30
N ASN A 116 15.15 -5.26 -6.93
CA ASN A 116 15.28 -4.10 -7.81
C ASN A 116 16.71 -3.98 -8.38
N ASN A 117 17.04 -4.93 -9.27
CA ASN A 117 18.39 -5.13 -9.82
C ASN A 117 18.80 -4.10 -10.89
N GLU A 118 17.87 -3.36 -11.50
CA GLU A 118 18.17 -2.48 -12.63
C GLU A 118 18.07 -0.99 -12.27
N THR A 119 19.13 -0.24 -12.57
CA THR A 119 19.14 1.23 -12.65
C THR A 119 18.72 1.62 -14.07
N PHE A 120 17.47 2.05 -14.24
CA PHE A 120 17.01 2.73 -15.45
C PHE A 120 17.44 4.20 -15.48
#